data_AF-A0A1Q3H3Q0-F1
#
_entry.id   AF-A0A1Q3H3Q0-F1
#
_cell.length_a   1.000
_cell.length_b   1.000
_cell.length_c   1.000
_cell.angle_alpha   90.00
_cell.angle_beta   90.00
_cell.angle_gamma   90.00
#
_symmetry.space_group_name_H-M   'P 1'
#
loop_
_entity.id
_entity.type
_entity.pdbx_description
1 polymer ?
#
loop_
_entity_poly.entity_id
_entity_poly.type
_entity_poly.pdbx_seq_one_letter_code
_entity_poly.pdbx_strand_id
1 'polypeptide(L)'
;MINKRYHTGIFLFLAFSFTHCQFVNKPQKQVEGIVIPDELFEFTKENNYYLVKYIEGILAEKPGALKNLVQFDCGGASFCYDLGGVILQTLDKIGEAKMIELSAKLNKKTKEKLELLLLFGLEYSDINSKKRKAPGKPNLALEFPKLHKSLKQ
;
A
#
# COMPACT_ATOMS: atom_id res chain seq x y z
N MET A 1 10.21 26.45 71.27
CA MET A 1 10.07 25.04 71.66
C MET A 1 9.37 24.29 70.56
N ILE A 2 9.95 23.14 70.20
CA ILE A 2 9.55 22.21 69.14
C ILE A 2 8.22 21.55 69.50
N ASN A 3 7.31 21.37 68.53
CA ASN A 3 6.63 20.09 68.45
C ASN A 3 6.33 19.67 67.01
N LYS A 4 6.82 18.47 66.69
CA LYS A 4 6.67 17.72 65.44
C LYS A 4 5.39 16.88 65.50
N ARG A 5 4.80 16.61 64.32
CA ARG A 5 4.24 15.31 63.83
C ARG A 5 3.16 15.60 62.78
N TYR A 6 3.42 15.42 61.48
CA TYR A 6 3.60 14.20 60.66
C TYR A 6 2.28 13.53 60.21
N HIS A 7 2.10 13.60 58.89
CA HIS A 7 1.54 12.64 57.92
C HIS A 7 0.16 12.00 58.14
N THR A 8 -0.73 12.28 57.20
CA THR A 8 -1.52 11.31 56.40
C THR A 8 -2.22 12.16 55.34
N GLY A 9 -1.91 12.08 54.05
CA GLY A 9 -1.91 10.88 53.21
C GLY A 9 -2.97 11.13 52.14
N ILE A 10 -2.53 11.17 50.88
CA ILE A 10 -3.24 10.83 49.62
C ILE A 10 -2.37 11.43 48.51
N PHE A 11 -1.33 10.69 48.12
CA PHE A 11 -0.75 10.84 46.80
C PHE A 11 -1.71 10.14 45.84
N LEU A 12 -2.55 10.92 45.15
CA LEU A 12 -3.40 10.39 44.08
C LEU A 12 -2.51 10.19 42.84
N PHE A 13 -1.81 9.06 42.81
CA PHE A 13 -1.14 8.57 41.60
C PHE A 13 -2.22 8.24 40.57
N LEU A 14 -2.50 9.18 39.66
CA LEU A 14 -3.16 8.88 38.39
C LEU A 14 -2.18 8.12 37.51
N ALA A 15 -2.08 6.81 37.76
CA ALA A 15 -1.57 5.87 36.78
C ALA A 15 -2.60 5.81 35.64
N PHE A 16 -2.48 6.72 34.67
CA PHE A 16 -3.11 6.55 33.37
C PHE A 16 -2.34 5.43 32.68
N SER A 17 -2.76 4.20 32.98
CA SER A 17 -2.36 3.01 32.26
C SER A 17 -2.69 3.24 30.79
N PHE A 18 -1.68 3.59 29.99
CA PHE A 18 -1.73 3.47 28.53
C PHE A 18 -1.79 1.97 28.20
N THR A 19 -2.92 1.32 28.50
CA THR A 19 -3.35 0.12 27.79
C THR A 19 -3.86 0.57 26.43
N HIS A 20 -2.98 1.14 25.60
CA HIS A 20 -3.11 0.98 24.16
C HIS A 20 -2.82 -0.49 23.88
N CYS A 21 -3.82 -1.31 24.17
CA CYS A 21 -3.96 -2.61 23.56
C CYS A 21 -3.87 -2.31 22.06
N GLN A 22 -2.77 -2.70 21.43
CA GLN A 22 -2.66 -2.67 19.99
C GLN A 22 -3.76 -3.61 19.50
N PHE A 23 -4.92 -3.03 19.18
CA PHE A 23 -5.92 -3.69 18.36
C PHE A 23 -5.19 -4.00 17.06
N VAL A 24 -4.68 -5.22 16.94
CA VAL A 24 -4.19 -5.75 15.67
C VAL A 24 -5.44 -5.91 14.83
N ASN A 25 -5.86 -4.82 14.20
CA ASN A 25 -6.97 -4.83 13.27
C ASN A 25 -6.63 -5.86 12.21
N LYS A 26 -7.54 -6.83 12.01
CA LYS A 26 -7.40 -7.79 10.93
C LYS A 26 -7.21 -7.02 9.62
N PRO A 27 -6.28 -7.45 8.75
CA PRO A 27 -6.09 -6.78 7.47
C PRO A 27 -7.41 -6.75 6.71
N GLN A 28 -7.73 -5.61 6.13
CA GLN A 28 -8.96 -5.43 5.36
C GLN A 28 -8.69 -5.72 3.88
N LYS A 29 -9.66 -6.32 3.20
CA LYS A 29 -9.61 -6.58 1.74
C LYS A 29 -9.77 -5.31 0.90
N GLN A 30 -9.91 -4.16 1.53
CA GLN A 30 -10.05 -2.87 0.88
C GLN A 30 -9.37 -1.78 1.69
N VAL A 31 -8.69 -0.86 1.01
CA VAL A 31 -8.04 0.31 1.61
C VAL A 31 -8.45 1.55 0.82
N GLU A 32 -9.28 2.41 1.42
CA GLU A 32 -9.74 3.67 0.82
C GLU A 32 -10.27 3.56 -0.63
N GLY A 33 -10.97 2.46 -0.93
CA GLY A 33 -11.51 2.19 -2.27
C GLY A 33 -10.62 1.31 -3.17
N ILE A 34 -9.36 1.07 -2.79
CA ILE A 34 -8.47 0.11 -3.46
C ILE A 34 -8.83 -1.28 -2.96
N VAL A 35 -9.35 -2.13 -3.86
CA VAL A 35 -9.76 -3.50 -3.53
C VAL A 35 -8.61 -4.47 -3.79
N ILE A 36 -8.35 -5.34 -2.82
CA ILE A 36 -7.42 -6.46 -2.94
C ILE A 36 -8.26 -7.69 -3.35
N PRO A 37 -8.01 -8.29 -4.53
CA PRO A 37 -8.75 -9.47 -4.98
C PRO A 37 -8.69 -10.62 -3.98
N ASP A 38 -9.78 -11.40 -3.90
CA ASP A 38 -9.90 -12.51 -2.95
C ASP A 38 -8.81 -13.55 -3.13
N GLU A 39 -8.48 -13.91 -4.38
CA GLU A 39 -7.44 -14.90 -4.68
C GLU A 39 -6.07 -14.47 -4.16
N LEU A 40 -5.64 -13.25 -4.46
CA LEU A 40 -4.42 -12.67 -3.90
C LEU A 40 -4.48 -12.60 -2.37
N PHE A 41 -5.60 -12.16 -1.78
CA PHE A 41 -5.71 -12.01 -0.33
C PHE A 41 -5.68 -13.35 0.40
N GLU A 42 -6.33 -14.38 -0.11
CA GLU A 42 -6.26 -15.73 0.48
C GLU A 42 -4.87 -16.33 0.30
N PHE A 43 -4.23 -16.15 -0.86
CA PHE A 43 -2.86 -16.60 -1.10
C PHE A 43 -1.86 -15.93 -0.14
N THR A 44 -1.95 -14.61 0.05
CA THR A 44 -1.03 -13.86 0.91
C THR A 44 -1.50 -13.70 2.34
N LYS A 45 -2.34 -14.60 2.86
CA LYS A 45 -2.96 -14.52 4.19
C LYS A 45 -2.01 -14.10 5.32
N GLU A 46 -0.81 -14.66 5.35
CA GLU A 46 0.21 -14.36 6.38
C GLU A 46 0.85 -12.97 6.20
N ASN A 47 0.83 -12.44 4.98
CA ASN A 47 1.47 -11.18 4.59
C ASN A 47 0.47 -10.05 4.29
N ASN A 48 -0.84 -10.29 4.42
CA ASN A 48 -1.88 -9.28 4.13
C ASN A 48 -1.76 -8.01 4.97
N TYR A 49 -1.25 -8.13 6.21
CA TYR A 49 -0.94 -6.96 7.02
C TYR A 49 0.02 -6.02 6.29
N TYR A 50 1.08 -6.56 5.69
CA TYR A 50 2.07 -5.77 4.94
C TYR A 50 1.49 -5.23 3.64
N LEU A 51 0.72 -6.03 2.91
CA LEU A 51 0.05 -5.58 1.69
C LEU A 51 -0.80 -4.33 1.95
N VAL A 52 -1.66 -4.39 2.98
CA VAL A 52 -2.49 -3.26 3.43
C VAL A 52 -1.61 -2.08 3.85
N LYS A 53 -0.58 -2.31 4.66
CA LYS A 53 0.33 -1.25 5.13
C LYS A 53 1.09 -0.56 4.01
N TYR A 54 1.44 -1.28 2.94
CA TYR A 54 2.11 -0.68 1.80
C TYR A 54 1.14 0.18 0.98
N ILE A 55 -0.11 -0.23 0.83
CA ILE A 55 -1.14 0.59 0.18
C ILE A 55 -1.41 1.86 1.01
N GLU A 56 -1.70 1.72 2.31
CA GLU A 56 -1.86 2.85 3.24
C GLU A 56 -0.63 3.77 3.22
N GLY A 57 0.56 3.17 3.18
CA GLY A 57 1.82 3.90 3.12
C GLY A 57 1.96 4.74 1.85
N ILE A 58 1.49 4.26 0.69
CA ILE A 58 1.50 5.04 -0.55
C ILE A 58 0.53 6.22 -0.45
N LEU A 59 -0.69 5.98 0.05
CA LEU A 59 -1.71 7.02 0.24
C LEU A 59 -1.27 8.11 1.22
N ALA A 60 -0.49 7.73 2.23
CA ALA A 60 0.11 8.63 3.21
C ALA A 60 1.53 9.11 2.84
N GLU A 61 1.96 8.91 1.59
CA GLU A 61 3.25 9.34 1.04
C GLU A 61 4.49 8.86 1.84
N LYS A 62 4.39 7.70 2.49
CA LYS A 62 5.46 7.11 3.29
C LYS A 62 6.61 6.64 2.39
N PRO A 63 7.86 7.02 2.70
CA PRO A 63 9.02 6.56 1.96
C PRO A 63 9.09 5.04 1.87
N GLY A 64 9.41 4.52 0.69
CA GLY A 64 9.59 3.09 0.46
C GLY A 64 8.31 2.25 0.34
N ALA A 65 7.13 2.79 0.64
CA ALA A 65 5.87 2.05 0.55
C ALA A 65 5.62 1.51 -0.88
N LEU A 66 5.82 2.35 -1.91
CA LEU A 66 5.72 1.92 -3.31
C LEU A 66 6.73 0.83 -3.65
N LYS A 67 7.98 0.96 -3.21
CA LYS A 67 9.01 -0.05 -3.43
C LYS A 67 8.59 -1.38 -2.83
N ASN A 68 8.10 -1.37 -1.60
CA ASN A 68 7.69 -2.57 -0.89
C ASN A 68 6.46 -3.22 -1.53
N LEU A 69 5.48 -2.43 -2.00
CA LEU A 69 4.33 -2.95 -2.74
C LEU A 69 4.77 -3.60 -4.06
N VAL A 70 5.62 -2.95 -4.84
CA VAL A 70 6.16 -3.49 -6.11
C VAL A 70 6.96 -4.77 -5.85
N GLN A 71 7.69 -4.84 -4.74
CA GLN A 71 8.50 -6.00 -4.37
C GLN A 71 7.73 -7.08 -3.61
N PHE A 72 6.45 -6.85 -3.30
CA PHE A 72 5.60 -7.81 -2.61
C PHE A 72 5.59 -9.16 -3.33
N ASP A 73 5.67 -10.23 -2.54
CA ASP A 73 5.66 -11.59 -3.06
C ASP A 73 4.21 -12.00 -3.32
N CYS A 74 3.84 -11.98 -4.60
CA CYS A 74 2.56 -12.45 -5.08
C CYS A 74 2.57 -13.95 -5.40
N GLY A 75 3.66 -14.70 -5.19
CA GLY A 75 3.69 -16.15 -5.48
C GLY A 75 3.76 -16.52 -6.96
N GLY A 76 3.83 -15.54 -7.85
CA GLY A 76 3.89 -15.75 -9.30
C GLY A 76 2.52 -15.88 -9.97
N ALA A 77 2.53 -16.11 -11.29
CA ALA A 77 1.35 -16.39 -12.11
C ALA A 77 0.19 -15.38 -11.91
N SER A 78 -1.05 -15.87 -11.78
CA SER A 78 -2.29 -15.09 -11.73
C SER A 78 -2.33 -14.07 -10.60
N PHE A 79 -1.78 -14.39 -9.43
CA PHE A 79 -1.75 -13.49 -8.28
C PHE A 79 -0.94 -12.22 -8.53
N CYS A 80 0.07 -12.26 -9.41
CA CYS A 80 0.81 -11.07 -9.79
C CYS A 80 0.03 -10.17 -10.75
N TYR A 81 -1.01 -10.70 -11.43
CA TYR A 81 -1.96 -9.90 -12.18
C TYR A 81 -2.87 -9.12 -11.23
N ASP A 82 -3.35 -9.78 -10.17
CA ASP A 82 -4.11 -9.14 -9.10
C ASP A 82 -3.31 -8.02 -8.41
N LEU A 83 -2.03 -8.28 -8.11
CA LEU A 83 -1.13 -7.24 -7.57
C LEU A 83 -0.98 -6.07 -8.55
N GLY A 84 -0.90 -6.36 -9.86
CA GLY A 84 -0.95 -5.36 -10.91
C GLY A 84 -2.22 -4.51 -10.87
N GLY A 85 -3.37 -5.14 -10.66
CA GLY A 85 -4.66 -4.47 -10.47
C GLY A 85 -4.69 -3.57 -9.23
N VAL A 86 -4.13 -4.02 -8.10
CA VAL A 86 -3.98 -3.20 -6.88
C VAL A 86 -3.10 -1.98 -7.13
N ILE A 87 -1.97 -2.16 -7.82
CA ILE A 87 -1.05 -1.06 -8.15
C ILE A 87 -1.70 -0.06 -9.12
N LEU A 88 -2.46 -0.55 -10.13
CA LEU A 88 -3.18 0.32 -11.06
C LEU A 88 -4.28 1.13 -10.36
N GLN A 89 -5.06 0.51 -9.46
CA GLN A 89 -6.03 1.24 -8.64
C GLN A 89 -5.34 2.30 -7.75
N THR A 90 -4.17 1.97 -7.21
CA THR A 90 -3.35 2.91 -6.43
C THR A 90 -2.90 4.09 -7.29
N LEU A 91 -2.41 3.84 -8.52
CA LEU A 91 -2.07 4.87 -9.51
C LEU A 91 -3.27 5.76 -9.84
N ASP A 92 -4.43 5.18 -10.13
CA ASP A 92 -5.65 5.93 -10.42
C ASP A 92 -6.08 6.81 -9.24
N LYS A 93 -5.87 6.33 -8.01
CA LYS A 93 -6.21 7.05 -6.78
C LYS A 93 -5.30 8.25 -6.51
N ILE A 94 -3.98 8.08 -6.62
CA ILE A 94 -3.00 9.14 -6.32
C ILE A 94 -2.68 10.04 -7.52
N GLY A 95 -3.01 9.58 -8.72
CA GLY A 95 -2.73 10.24 -9.98
C GLY A 95 -1.30 10.03 -10.52
N GLU A 96 -1.15 10.22 -11.83
CA GLU A 96 0.11 9.98 -12.56
C GLU A 96 1.28 10.82 -12.02
N ALA A 97 1.06 12.09 -11.70
CA ALA A 97 2.10 12.99 -11.21
C ALA A 97 2.73 12.52 -9.89
N LYS A 98 1.89 12.06 -8.95
CA LYS A 98 2.36 11.54 -7.66
C LYS A 98 3.06 10.19 -7.83
N MET A 99 2.56 9.32 -8.70
CA MET A 99 3.24 8.05 -9.00
C MET A 99 4.64 8.29 -9.60
N ILE A 100 4.79 9.28 -10.48
CA ILE A 100 6.11 9.67 -11.02
C ILE A 100 7.06 10.05 -9.88
N GLU A 101 6.63 10.93 -8.98
CA GLU A 101 7.43 11.35 -7.82
C GLU A 101 7.89 10.17 -6.96
N LEU A 102 6.97 9.27 -6.64
CA LEU A 102 7.27 8.08 -5.83
C LEU A 102 8.20 7.11 -6.58
N SER A 103 8.00 6.92 -7.88
CA SER A 103 8.78 6.01 -8.71
C SER A 103 10.21 6.50 -9.00
N ALA A 104 10.46 7.81 -8.93
CA ALA A 104 11.78 8.40 -9.13
C ALA A 104 12.82 7.91 -8.11
N LYS A 105 12.36 7.48 -6.93
CA LYS A 105 13.20 6.95 -5.83
C LYS A 105 13.54 5.46 -6.01
N LEU A 106 13.00 4.80 -7.04
CA LEU A 106 13.19 3.38 -7.31
C LEU A 106 14.43 3.15 -8.18
N ASN A 107 15.12 2.03 -7.95
CA ASN A 107 16.18 1.59 -8.86
C ASN A 107 15.59 1.03 -10.17
N LYS A 108 16.43 0.92 -11.21
CA LYS A 108 16.03 0.46 -12.55
C LYS A 108 15.23 -0.86 -12.52
N LYS A 109 15.74 -1.88 -11.82
CA LYS A 109 15.07 -3.19 -11.71
C LYS A 109 13.66 -3.08 -11.09
N THR A 110 13.49 -2.20 -10.10
CA THR A 110 12.18 -2.01 -9.45
C THR A 110 11.24 -1.19 -10.34
N LYS A 111 11.75 -0.23 -11.12
CA LYS A 111 10.97 0.49 -12.14
C LYS A 111 10.48 -0.46 -13.24
N GLU A 112 11.33 -1.37 -13.72
CA GLU A 112 10.96 -2.39 -14.71
C GLU A 112 9.85 -3.32 -14.16
N LYS A 113 9.96 -3.75 -12.89
CA LYS A 113 8.91 -4.55 -12.24
C LYS A 113 7.60 -3.75 -12.10
N LEU A 114 7.68 -2.47 -11.72
CA LEU A 114 6.51 -1.59 -11.65
C LEU A 114 5.82 -1.45 -13.01
N GLU A 115 6.58 -1.23 -14.09
CA GLU A 115 6.05 -1.16 -15.44
C GLU A 115 5.31 -2.46 -15.82
N LEU A 116 5.92 -3.63 -15.54
CA LEU A 116 5.30 -4.92 -15.81
C LEU A 116 3.99 -5.12 -15.04
N LEU A 117 3.97 -4.80 -13.74
CA LEU A 117 2.77 -4.90 -12.91
C LEU A 117 1.66 -3.96 -13.38
N LEU A 118 2.00 -2.74 -13.82
CA LEU A 118 1.02 -1.81 -14.39
C LEU A 118 0.44 -2.33 -15.71
N LEU A 119 1.26 -2.97 -16.56
CA LEU A 119 0.76 -3.62 -17.78
C LEU A 119 -0.19 -4.77 -17.45
N PHE A 120 0.12 -5.60 -16.45
CA PHE A 120 -0.80 -6.63 -15.97
C PHE A 120 -2.08 -6.03 -15.42
N GLY A 121 -2.01 -4.94 -14.64
CA GLY A 121 -3.19 -4.24 -14.16
C GLY A 121 -4.05 -3.72 -15.32
N LEU A 122 -3.45 -3.19 -16.38
CA LEU A 122 -4.19 -2.72 -17.57
C LEU A 122 -4.85 -3.85 -18.35
N GLU A 123 -4.25 -5.05 -18.33
CA GLU A 123 -4.72 -6.22 -19.08
C GLU A 123 -5.78 -7.02 -18.32
N TYR A 124 -5.60 -7.19 -17.01
CA TYR A 124 -6.36 -8.15 -16.21
C TYR A 124 -7.23 -7.52 -15.12
N SER A 125 -7.04 -6.26 -14.74
CA SER A 125 -7.82 -5.66 -13.64
C SER A 125 -9.26 -5.38 -14.07
N ASP A 126 -10.18 -6.15 -13.51
CA ASP A 126 -11.63 -6.01 -13.64
C ASP A 126 -12.26 -5.20 -12.48
N ILE A 127 -11.52 -5.01 -11.39
CA ILE A 127 -12.00 -4.37 -10.15
C ILE A 127 -11.65 -2.88 -10.11
N ASN A 128 -12.67 -2.03 -10.30
CA ASN A 128 -12.67 -0.59 -10.02
C ASN A 128 -11.69 0.34 -10.77
N SER A 129 -10.80 -0.18 -11.61
CA SER A 129 -10.06 0.67 -12.54
C SER A 129 -11.06 1.23 -13.56
N LYS A 130 -11.12 2.57 -13.68
CA LYS A 130 -11.95 3.24 -14.70
C LYS A 130 -11.50 2.89 -16.13
N LYS A 131 -10.38 2.18 -16.25
CA LYS A 131 -9.68 1.82 -17.47
C LYS A 131 -9.62 0.31 -17.66
N ARG A 132 -10.75 -0.37 -17.52
CA ARG A 132 -10.87 -1.73 -18.07
C ARG A 132 -10.81 -1.63 -19.60
N LYS A 133 -9.78 -2.22 -20.22
CA LYS A 133 -9.81 -2.50 -21.66
C LYS A 133 -10.09 -3.99 -21.87
N ALA A 134 -11.25 -4.26 -22.46
CA ALA A 134 -11.51 -5.48 -23.21
C ALA A 134 -10.44 -5.66 -24.33
N PRO A 135 -10.34 -6.84 -24.98
CA PRO A 135 -9.12 -7.55 -25.41
C PRO A 135 -8.22 -6.76 -26.38
N GLY A 136 -7.51 -5.76 -25.86
CA GLY A 136 -6.46 -5.02 -26.56
C GLY A 136 -5.16 -5.17 -25.78
N LYS A 137 -4.03 -5.18 -26.49
CA LYS A 137 -2.71 -5.26 -25.86
C LYS A 137 -2.53 -4.10 -24.87
N PRO A 138 -2.16 -4.34 -23.60
CA PRO A 138 -1.94 -3.27 -22.62
C PRO A 138 -0.87 -2.29 -23.13
N ASN A 139 -1.12 -0.99 -22.97
CA ASN A 139 -0.21 0.05 -23.46
C ASN A 139 -0.07 1.19 -22.45
N LEU A 140 0.98 1.10 -21.63
CA LEU A 140 1.27 2.10 -20.62
C LEU A 140 1.59 3.48 -21.23
N ALA A 141 2.22 3.52 -22.41
CA ALA A 141 2.57 4.77 -23.08
C ALA A 141 1.33 5.54 -23.56
N LEU A 142 0.25 4.84 -23.89
CA LEU A 142 -1.03 5.45 -24.26
C LEU A 142 -1.81 5.92 -23.02
N GLU A 143 -1.84 5.09 -21.99
CA GLU A 143 -2.69 5.32 -20.81
C GLU A 143 -2.08 6.30 -19.80
N PHE A 144 -0.74 6.27 -19.65
CA PHE A 144 0.03 7.06 -18.69
C PHE A 144 1.37 7.49 -19.34
N PRO A 145 1.34 8.36 -20.36
CA PRO A 145 2.50 8.71 -21.17
C PRO A 145 3.66 9.33 -20.37
N LYS A 146 3.36 10.13 -19.36
CA LYS A 146 4.39 10.81 -18.55
C LYS A 146 5.07 9.81 -17.61
N LEU A 147 4.28 8.92 -17.00
CA LEU A 147 4.80 7.85 -16.15
C LEU A 147 5.66 6.89 -16.97
N HIS A 148 5.16 6.44 -18.12
CA HIS A 148 5.92 5.54 -18.99
C HIS A 148 7.29 6.13 -19.36
N LYS A 149 7.34 7.41 -19.74
CA LYS A 149 8.61 8.10 -20.03
C LYS A 149 9.54 8.14 -18.81
N SER A 150 9.01 8.43 -17.62
CA SER A 150 9.80 8.51 -16.38
C SER A 150 10.37 7.16 -15.92
N LEU A 151 9.66 6.06 -16.18
CA LEU A 151 10.13 4.72 -15.83
C LEU A 151 11.30 4.24 -16.71
N LYS A 152 11.47 4.83 -17.90
CA LYS A 152 12.58 4.51 -18.83
C LYS A 152 13.87 5.32 -18.58
N GLN A 153 13.82 6.31 -17.69
CA GLN A 153 14.97 7.12 -17.26
C GLN A 153 15.68 6.46 -16.08
#